data_AF-A0A8X6XWB2-F1
#
_entry.id   AF-A0A8X6XWB2-F1
#
_cell.length_a   1.000
_cell.length_b   1.000
_cell.length_c   1.000
_cell.angle_alpha   90.00
_cell.angle_beta   90.00
_cell.angle_gamma   90.00
#
_symmetry.space_group_name_H-M   'P 1'
#
loop_
_entity.id
_entity.type
_entity.pdbx_description
1 polymer ?
#
loop_
_entity_poly.entity_id
_entity_poly.type
_entity_poly.pdbx_seq_one_letter_code
_entity_poly.pdbx_strand_id
1 'polypeptide(L)'
;MPKRKSNFSKNTRKAKSQRLQLENESQKDKKSRLTNCRSQKSQESREQRLENNCIQHAASRSLESDDSREKRLEDDRFRQAASRSLESHDSREQRLEDDRFRQAVSRILESHDYREQRLEHDRIRHAVSLTLELFDSREKRVKSDRQQCDRYHESQGQRIEHLAQLRESVSAIRQAETNFDRERRLFTSRQTTSALRDIESEENRRQRLNNDQIRTNRQLWNKFKDHFMEDYIRDFKRHYPDADINAQLENFSNRVLFALQDVLLSIGGNTLPHYGLPSLQANDGIVENLNREYFKQSNFDPVELQHMIIRMNQD
;
A
#
# COMPACT_ATOMS: atom_id res chain seq x y z
N MET A 1 1.16 27.93 -105.78
CA MET A 1 1.06 27.61 -104.34
C MET A 1 0.03 26.51 -104.12
N PRO A 2 0.40 25.34 -103.56
CA PRO A 2 -0.56 24.26 -103.36
C PRO A 2 -1.52 24.58 -102.19
N LYS A 3 -2.82 24.57 -102.47
CA LYS A 3 -3.88 24.80 -101.48
C LYS A 3 -3.91 23.65 -100.48
N ARG A 4 -3.52 23.91 -99.23
CA ARG A 4 -3.68 22.99 -98.10
C ARG A 4 -5.17 22.69 -97.90
N LYS A 5 -5.63 21.50 -98.30
CA LYS A 5 -6.99 21.02 -98.02
C LYS A 5 -7.13 20.87 -96.49
N SER A 6 -8.09 21.55 -95.88
CA SER A 6 -8.25 21.56 -94.43
C SER A 6 -8.80 20.21 -93.93
N ASN A 7 -8.03 19.53 -93.07
CA ASN A 7 -8.39 18.25 -92.48
C ASN A 7 -9.55 18.33 -91.45
N PHE A 8 -10.13 19.52 -91.28
CA PHE A 8 -11.14 19.83 -90.27
C PHE A 8 -12.46 19.06 -90.48
N SER A 9 -12.87 18.88 -91.73
CA SER A 9 -14.07 18.10 -92.10
C SER A 9 -13.95 16.60 -91.77
N LYS A 10 -12.74 16.03 -91.83
CA LYS A 10 -12.49 14.61 -91.54
C LYS A 10 -12.44 14.35 -90.03
N ASN A 11 -11.77 15.24 -89.28
CA ASN A 11 -11.69 15.13 -87.82
C ASN A 11 -13.05 15.28 -87.14
N THR A 12 -13.91 16.17 -87.63
CA THR A 12 -15.27 16.37 -87.09
C THR A 12 -16.19 15.17 -87.34
N ARG A 13 -16.13 14.53 -88.53
CA ARG A 13 -16.89 13.29 -88.79
C ARG A 13 -16.40 12.12 -87.93
N LYS A 14 -15.08 11.98 -87.74
CA LYS A 14 -14.49 10.94 -86.88
C LYS A 14 -14.90 11.10 -85.42
N ALA A 15 -14.84 12.33 -84.89
CA ALA A 15 -15.27 12.61 -83.52
C ALA A 15 -16.77 12.33 -83.30
N LYS A 16 -17.63 12.68 -84.27
CA LYS A 16 -19.07 12.36 -84.21
C LYS A 16 -19.35 10.86 -84.24
N SER A 17 -18.68 10.10 -85.11
CA SER A 17 -18.80 8.64 -85.19
C SER A 17 -18.33 7.96 -83.90
N GLN A 18 -17.22 8.42 -83.34
CA GLN A 18 -16.68 7.91 -82.07
C GLN A 18 -17.63 8.22 -80.90
N ARG A 19 -18.27 9.40 -80.89
CA ARG A 19 -19.28 9.74 -79.88
C ARG A 19 -20.51 8.83 -79.94
N LEU A 20 -21.02 8.53 -81.14
CA LEU A 20 -22.13 7.59 -81.34
C LEU A 20 -21.77 6.15 -80.92
N GLN A 21 -20.53 5.72 -81.16
CA GLN A 21 -20.04 4.42 -80.68
C GLN A 21 -19.98 4.35 -79.15
N LEU A 22 -19.58 5.44 -78.47
CA LEU A 22 -19.56 5.53 -77.01
C LEU A 22 -20.96 5.61 -76.39
N GLU A 23 -21.94 6.14 -77.13
CA GLU A 23 -23.32 6.29 -76.69
C GLU A 23 -24.11 4.98 -76.81
N ASN A 24 -23.79 4.17 -77.82
CA ASN A 24 -24.36 2.84 -78.03
C ASN A 24 -23.57 1.71 -77.32
N GLU A 25 -22.55 2.05 -76.53
CA GLU A 25 -21.68 1.11 -75.84
C GLU A 25 -22.44 0.40 -74.69
N SER A 26 -22.28 -0.92 -74.56
CA SER A 26 -22.83 -1.68 -73.43
C SER A 26 -22.23 -1.21 -72.10
N GLN A 27 -22.98 -1.32 -71.01
CA GLN A 27 -22.48 -1.05 -69.65
C GLN A 27 -21.18 -1.81 -69.32
N LYS A 28 -21.05 -3.04 -69.84
CA LYS A 28 -19.85 -3.87 -69.64
C LYS A 28 -18.65 -3.31 -70.41
N ASP A 29 -18.86 -2.91 -71.65
CA ASP A 29 -17.82 -2.37 -72.54
C ASP A 29 -17.36 -0.98 -72.06
N LYS A 30 -18.31 -0.16 -71.59
CA LYS A 30 -17.99 1.12 -70.96
C LYS A 30 -17.13 0.96 -69.72
N LYS A 31 -17.42 -0.04 -68.88
CA LYS A 31 -16.60 -0.36 -67.69
C LYS A 31 -15.22 -0.88 -68.07
N SER A 32 -15.11 -1.76 -69.07
CA SER A 32 -13.82 -2.30 -69.54
C SER A 32 -12.95 -1.21 -70.18
N ARG A 33 -13.53 -0.31 -70.98
CA ARG A 33 -12.82 0.84 -71.54
C ARG A 33 -12.34 1.80 -70.46
N LEU A 34 -13.19 2.14 -69.49
CA LEU A 34 -12.82 3.02 -68.37
C LEU A 34 -11.72 2.42 -67.49
N THR A 35 -11.74 1.11 -67.25
CA THR A 35 -10.68 0.42 -66.49
C THR A 35 -9.37 0.42 -67.26
N ASN A 36 -9.39 0.12 -68.56
CA ASN A 36 -8.20 0.22 -69.42
C ASN A 36 -7.64 1.65 -69.46
N CYS A 37 -8.49 2.67 -69.68
CA CYS A 37 -8.08 4.07 -69.63
C CYS A 37 -7.54 4.50 -68.26
N ARG A 38 -7.93 3.85 -67.15
CA ARG A 38 -7.37 4.12 -65.82
C ARG A 38 -6.01 3.44 -65.63
N SER A 39 -5.83 2.24 -66.17
CA SER A 39 -4.56 1.49 -66.08
C SER A 39 -3.42 2.11 -66.88
N GLN A 40 -3.74 2.83 -67.96
CA GLN A 40 -2.76 3.46 -68.86
C GLN A 40 -2.41 4.92 -68.49
N LYS A 41 -2.98 5.46 -67.41
CA LYS A 41 -2.73 6.86 -67.01
C LYS A 41 -1.38 7.02 -66.33
N SER A 42 -0.71 8.14 -66.63
CA SER A 42 0.43 8.64 -65.85
C SER A 42 0.03 8.85 -64.38
N GLN A 43 1.00 8.70 -63.48
CA GLN A 43 0.82 8.94 -62.05
C GLN A 43 0.29 10.35 -61.76
N GLU A 44 0.83 11.37 -62.42
CA GLU A 44 0.41 12.77 -62.25
C GLU A 44 -1.06 12.99 -62.67
N SER A 45 -1.47 12.41 -63.82
CA SER A 45 -2.88 12.45 -64.26
C SER A 45 -3.82 11.65 -63.35
N ARG A 46 -3.31 10.64 -62.63
CA ARG A 46 -4.06 9.91 -61.62
C ARG A 46 -4.24 10.77 -60.38
N GLU A 47 -3.18 11.42 -59.91
CA GLU A 47 -3.17 12.32 -58.75
C GLU A 47 -4.11 13.51 -58.96
N GLN A 48 -3.99 14.21 -60.09
CA GLN A 48 -4.87 15.34 -60.41
C GLN A 48 -6.36 14.95 -60.46
N ARG A 49 -6.68 13.74 -60.95
CA ARG A 49 -8.05 13.22 -60.92
C ARG A 49 -8.53 12.94 -59.50
N LEU A 50 -7.67 12.37 -58.65
CA LEU A 50 -8.00 12.09 -57.25
C LEU A 50 -8.18 13.40 -56.48
N GLU A 51 -7.32 14.39 -56.72
CA GLU A 51 -7.43 15.73 -56.15
C GLU A 51 -8.75 16.41 -56.54
N ASN A 52 -9.09 16.43 -57.84
CA ASN A 52 -10.38 16.95 -58.31
C ASN A 52 -11.58 16.24 -57.66
N ASN A 53 -11.51 14.92 -57.50
CA ASN A 53 -12.55 14.17 -56.80
C ASN A 53 -12.63 14.54 -55.31
N CYS A 54 -11.49 14.72 -54.63
CA CYS A 54 -11.45 15.17 -53.24
C CYS A 54 -12.10 16.54 -53.08
N ILE A 55 -11.78 17.50 -53.97
CA ILE A 55 -12.36 18.85 -53.96
C ILE A 55 -13.87 18.78 -54.16
N GLN A 56 -14.36 18.01 -55.13
CA GLN A 56 -15.80 17.84 -55.35
C GLN A 56 -16.50 17.23 -54.14
N HIS A 57 -15.94 16.19 -53.54
CA HIS A 57 -16.52 15.58 -52.33
C HIS A 57 -16.50 16.53 -51.13
N ALA A 58 -15.43 17.31 -50.94
CA ALA A 58 -15.36 18.31 -49.89
C ALA A 58 -16.45 19.39 -50.08
N ALA A 59 -16.61 19.90 -51.30
CA ALA A 59 -17.65 20.88 -51.64
C ALA A 59 -19.07 20.32 -51.43
N SER A 60 -19.33 19.07 -51.84
CA SER A 60 -20.61 18.42 -51.58
C SER A 60 -20.87 18.24 -50.08
N ARG A 61 -19.85 17.86 -49.29
CA ARG A 61 -19.99 17.70 -47.83
C ARG A 61 -20.19 19.02 -47.10
N SER A 62 -19.61 20.13 -47.57
CA SER A 62 -19.81 21.45 -46.95
C SER A 62 -21.20 22.04 -47.19
N LEU A 63 -21.91 21.56 -48.21
CA LEU A 63 -23.27 22.02 -48.56
C LEU A 63 -24.35 21.00 -48.16
N GLU A 64 -23.97 19.93 -47.46
CA GLU A 64 -24.88 18.88 -47.01
C GLU A 64 -25.79 19.39 -45.89
N SER A 65 -27.08 19.03 -45.93
CA SER A 65 -27.99 19.29 -44.80
C SER A 65 -27.71 18.35 -43.63
N ASP A 66 -28.11 18.73 -42.42
CA ASP A 66 -27.92 17.88 -41.23
C ASP A 66 -28.57 16.50 -41.38
N ASP A 67 -29.77 16.41 -41.96
CA ASP A 67 -30.46 15.13 -42.23
C ASP A 67 -29.69 14.25 -43.22
N SER A 68 -29.17 14.86 -44.29
CA SER A 68 -28.38 14.14 -45.30
C SER A 68 -27.07 13.65 -44.70
N ARG A 69 -26.44 14.49 -43.87
CA ARG A 69 -25.22 14.17 -43.13
C ARG A 69 -25.45 13.02 -42.17
N GLU A 70 -26.54 13.04 -41.40
CA GLU A 70 -26.85 11.97 -40.45
C GLU A 70 -27.12 10.66 -41.17
N LYS A 71 -27.91 10.67 -42.24
CA LYS A 71 -28.16 9.49 -43.07
C LYS A 71 -26.87 8.90 -43.64
N ARG A 72 -25.99 9.75 -44.16
CA ARG A 72 -24.68 9.32 -44.68
C ARG A 72 -23.81 8.70 -43.57
N LEU A 73 -23.78 9.30 -42.38
CA LEU A 73 -23.04 8.76 -41.23
C LEU A 73 -23.66 7.46 -40.69
N GLU A 74 -24.98 7.32 -40.74
CA GLU A 74 -25.69 6.09 -40.42
C GLU A 74 -25.33 4.96 -41.40
N ASP A 75 -25.39 5.22 -42.70
CA ASP A 75 -24.96 4.28 -43.73
C ASP A 75 -23.48 3.87 -43.56
N ASP A 76 -22.61 4.81 -43.20
CA ASP A 76 -21.19 4.54 -42.92
C ASP A 76 -21.01 3.66 -41.68
N ARG A 77 -21.73 3.94 -40.58
CA ARG A 77 -21.75 3.10 -39.37
C ARG A 77 -22.24 1.69 -39.69
N PHE A 78 -23.29 1.55 -40.50
CA PHE A 78 -23.86 0.25 -40.87
C PHE A 78 -22.87 -0.57 -41.73
N ARG A 79 -22.27 0.06 -42.74
CA ARG A 79 -21.22 -0.57 -43.56
C ARG A 79 -20.01 -1.00 -42.71
N GLN A 80 -19.59 -0.17 -41.75
CA GLN A 80 -18.48 -0.50 -40.87
C GLN A 80 -18.82 -1.66 -39.93
N ALA A 81 -20.02 -1.68 -39.35
CA ALA A 81 -20.49 -2.78 -38.50
C ALA A 81 -20.54 -4.10 -39.28
N ALA A 82 -21.11 -4.09 -40.49
CA ALA A 82 -21.16 -5.26 -41.36
C ALA A 82 -19.75 -5.75 -41.76
N SER A 83 -18.83 -4.82 -42.05
CA SER A 83 -17.44 -5.16 -42.37
C SER A 83 -16.72 -5.79 -41.16
N ARG A 84 -16.95 -5.27 -39.94
CA ARG A 84 -16.38 -5.83 -38.70
C ARG A 84 -16.98 -7.18 -38.33
N SER A 85 -18.25 -7.44 -38.63
CA SER A 85 -18.88 -8.75 -38.34
C SER A 85 -18.40 -9.87 -39.27
N LEU A 86 -17.91 -9.51 -40.46
CA LEU A 86 -17.37 -10.46 -41.45
C LEU A 86 -15.82 -10.54 -41.41
N GLU A 87 -15.19 -9.85 -40.46
CA GLU A 87 -13.75 -9.80 -40.32
C GLU A 87 -13.20 -11.17 -39.88
N SER A 88 -12.11 -11.61 -40.51
CA SER A 88 -11.39 -12.80 -40.07
C SER A 88 -10.67 -12.54 -38.73
N HIS A 89 -10.33 -13.60 -38.00
CA HIS A 89 -9.58 -13.46 -36.74
C HIS A 89 -8.27 -12.70 -36.94
N ASP A 90 -7.46 -13.07 -37.94
CA ASP A 90 -6.16 -12.45 -38.21
C ASP A 90 -6.31 -10.97 -38.61
N SER A 91 -7.31 -10.66 -39.45
CA SER A 91 -7.61 -9.26 -39.81
C SER A 91 -8.03 -8.44 -38.59
N ARG A 92 -8.82 -9.04 -37.68
CA ARG A 92 -9.24 -8.40 -36.43
C ARG A 92 -8.06 -8.15 -35.51
N GLU A 93 -7.14 -9.11 -35.38
CA GLU A 93 -5.94 -8.95 -34.57
C GLU A 93 -5.04 -7.84 -35.14
N GLN A 94 -4.79 -7.85 -36.45
CA GLN A 94 -3.98 -6.82 -37.10
C GLN A 94 -4.60 -5.43 -36.92
N ARG A 95 -5.92 -5.30 -37.08
CA ARG A 95 -6.60 -4.02 -36.85
C ARG A 95 -6.49 -3.56 -35.39
N LEU A 96 -6.64 -4.46 -34.42
CA LEU A 96 -6.49 -4.14 -32.99
C LEU A 96 -5.04 -3.82 -32.62
N GLU A 97 -4.06 -4.42 -33.29
CA GLU A 97 -2.65 -4.10 -33.16
C GLU A 97 -2.35 -2.70 -33.70
N ASP A 98 -2.83 -2.37 -34.90
CA ASP A 98 -2.73 -1.04 -35.49
C ASP A 98 -3.39 0.03 -34.59
N ASP A 99 -4.57 -0.26 -34.05
CA ASP A 99 -5.29 0.65 -33.13
C ASP A 99 -4.48 0.88 -31.84
N ARG A 100 -3.92 -0.19 -31.24
CA ARG A 100 -3.05 -0.10 -30.05
C ARG A 100 -1.77 0.70 -30.35
N PHE A 101 -1.14 0.46 -31.50
CA PHE A 101 0.07 1.18 -31.92
C PHE A 101 -0.22 2.67 -32.11
N ARG A 102 -1.28 3.02 -32.84
CA ARG A 102 -1.72 4.42 -33.01
C ARG A 102 -1.99 5.08 -31.68
N GLN A 103 -2.71 4.41 -30.77
CA GLN A 103 -3.00 4.96 -29.45
C GLN A 103 -1.73 5.17 -28.61
N ALA A 104 -0.77 4.23 -28.66
CA ALA A 104 0.51 4.36 -27.98
C ALA A 104 1.29 5.58 -28.51
N VAL A 105 1.38 5.73 -29.83
CA VAL A 105 2.04 6.89 -30.47
C VAL A 105 1.35 8.19 -30.07
N SER A 106 0.00 8.25 -30.10
CA SER A 106 -0.74 9.43 -29.66
C SER A 106 -0.48 9.79 -28.19
N ARG A 107 -0.36 8.80 -27.30
CA ARG A 107 -0.03 9.02 -25.88
C ARG A 107 1.42 9.45 -25.65
N ILE A 108 2.36 9.06 -26.52
CA ILE A 108 3.76 9.49 -26.42
C ILE A 108 3.92 10.94 -26.88
N LEU A 109 3.16 11.34 -27.90
CA LEU A 109 3.22 12.68 -28.49
C LEU A 109 2.25 13.67 -27.81
N GLU A 110 1.51 13.26 -26.78
CA GLU A 110 0.56 14.13 -26.10
C GLU A 110 1.30 15.25 -25.33
N SER A 111 0.79 16.48 -25.38
CA SER A 111 1.31 17.55 -24.52
C SER A 111 0.92 17.31 -23.07
N HIS A 112 1.60 17.96 -22.13
CA HIS A 112 1.28 17.84 -20.71
C HIS A 112 -0.17 18.25 -20.40
N ASP A 113 -0.66 19.35 -20.98
CA ASP A 113 -2.04 19.81 -20.76
C ASP A 113 -3.07 18.80 -21.27
N TYR A 114 -2.85 18.24 -22.46
CA TYR A 114 -3.74 17.20 -23.00
C TYR A 114 -3.68 15.91 -22.18
N ARG A 115 -2.51 15.55 -21.64
CA ARG A 115 -2.35 14.43 -20.71
C ARG A 115 -3.16 14.63 -19.44
N GLU A 116 -3.07 15.79 -18.82
CA GLU A 116 -3.81 16.09 -17.59
C GLU A 116 -5.32 16.09 -17.85
N GLN A 117 -5.79 16.70 -18.95
CA GLN A 117 -7.20 16.64 -19.32
C GLN A 117 -7.69 15.20 -19.55
N ARG A 118 -6.89 14.36 -20.21
CA ARG A 118 -7.22 12.95 -20.42
C ARG A 118 -7.29 12.20 -19.10
N LEU A 119 -6.29 12.36 -18.22
CA LEU A 119 -6.26 11.70 -16.91
C LEU A 119 -7.41 12.17 -16.02
N GLU A 120 -7.76 13.45 -16.05
CA GLU A 120 -8.87 13.99 -15.30
C GLU A 120 -10.20 13.41 -15.79
N HIS A 121 -10.39 13.34 -17.11
CA HIS A 121 -11.54 12.69 -17.68
C HIS A 121 -11.61 11.18 -17.35
N ASP A 122 -10.47 10.49 -17.32
CA ASP A 122 -10.39 9.08 -16.89
C ASP A 122 -10.76 8.93 -15.40
N ARG A 123 -10.29 9.83 -14.52
CA ARG A 123 -10.67 9.87 -13.09
C ARG A 123 -12.17 10.11 -12.91
N ILE A 124 -12.74 11.08 -13.63
CA ILE A 124 -14.17 11.40 -13.59
C ILE A 124 -14.99 10.20 -14.07
N ARG A 125 -14.63 9.61 -15.21
CA ARG A 125 -15.31 8.40 -15.74
C ARG A 125 -15.25 7.25 -14.74
N HIS A 126 -14.10 7.03 -14.12
CA HIS A 126 -13.94 5.98 -13.12
C HIS A 126 -14.82 6.26 -11.89
N ALA A 127 -14.83 7.49 -11.37
CA ALA A 127 -15.69 7.89 -10.26
C ALA A 127 -17.19 7.68 -10.58
N VAL A 128 -17.63 8.12 -11.77
CA VAL A 128 -19.01 7.91 -12.24
C VAL A 128 -19.34 6.42 -12.39
N SER A 129 -18.41 5.62 -12.91
CA SER A 129 -18.60 4.18 -13.02
C SER A 129 -18.75 3.51 -11.65
N LEU A 130 -18.02 3.97 -10.62
CA LEU A 130 -18.13 3.47 -9.26
C LEU A 130 -19.43 3.89 -8.58
N THR A 131 -19.95 5.10 -8.84
CA THR A 131 -21.21 5.55 -8.23
C THR A 131 -22.43 4.87 -8.85
N LEU A 132 -22.35 4.51 -10.13
CA LEU A 132 -23.40 3.76 -10.84
C LEU A 132 -23.21 2.23 -10.74
N GLU A 133 -22.18 1.77 -10.02
CA GLU A 133 -21.89 0.35 -9.87
C GLU A 133 -23.02 -0.38 -9.13
N LEU A 134 -23.56 -1.43 -9.74
CA LEU A 134 -24.54 -2.31 -9.08
C LEU A 134 -23.88 -3.06 -7.92
N PHE A 135 -24.67 -3.38 -6.89
CA PHE A 135 -24.18 -4.03 -5.67
C PHE A 135 -23.37 -5.30 -5.95
N ASP A 136 -23.87 -6.19 -6.80
CA ASP A 136 -23.19 -7.45 -7.14
C ASP A 136 -21.86 -7.23 -7.85
N SER A 137 -21.79 -6.24 -8.73
CA SER A 137 -20.55 -5.86 -9.43
C SER A 137 -19.52 -5.31 -8.44
N ARG A 138 -19.97 -4.44 -7.54
CA ARG A 138 -19.14 -3.87 -6.46
C ARG A 138 -18.60 -4.97 -5.55
N GLU A 139 -19.44 -5.93 -5.18
CA GLU A 139 -19.01 -7.04 -4.34
C GLU A 139 -17.95 -7.90 -5.03
N LYS A 140 -18.14 -8.23 -6.32
CA LYS A 140 -17.15 -8.96 -7.12
C LYS A 140 -15.83 -8.20 -7.23
N ARG A 141 -15.87 -6.90 -7.51
CA ARG A 141 -14.68 -6.05 -7.58
C ARG A 141 -13.95 -6.01 -6.24
N VAL A 142 -14.64 -5.75 -5.13
CA VAL A 142 -14.03 -5.72 -3.79
C VAL A 142 -13.45 -7.08 -3.39
N LYS A 143 -14.11 -8.20 -3.75
CA LYS A 143 -13.57 -9.55 -3.56
C LYS A 143 -12.28 -9.76 -4.37
N SER A 144 -12.27 -9.34 -5.63
CA SER A 144 -11.09 -9.40 -6.50
C SER A 144 -9.94 -8.54 -5.96
N ASP A 145 -10.24 -7.31 -5.55
CA ASP A 145 -9.26 -6.37 -4.97
C ASP A 145 -8.62 -6.96 -3.71
N ARG A 146 -9.42 -7.63 -2.86
CA ARG A 146 -8.93 -8.34 -1.67
C ARG A 146 -7.99 -9.49 -2.04
N GLN A 147 -8.39 -10.34 -2.99
CA GLN A 147 -7.57 -11.46 -3.46
C GLN A 147 -6.23 -11.00 -4.04
N GLN A 148 -6.23 -9.87 -4.78
CA GLN A 148 -5.00 -9.31 -5.32
C GLN A 148 -4.11 -8.69 -4.24
N CYS A 149 -4.70 -8.14 -3.17
CA CYS A 149 -3.99 -7.62 -2.01
C CYS A 149 -3.58 -8.71 -1.00
N ASP A 150 -3.87 -9.99 -1.26
CA ASP A 150 -3.55 -11.06 -0.34
C ASP A 150 -2.03 -11.30 -0.30
N ARG A 151 -1.41 -10.86 0.80
CA ARG A 151 0.04 -10.81 1.03
C ARG A 151 0.70 -12.15 1.33
N TYR A 152 0.19 -13.25 0.79
CA TYR A 152 0.73 -14.60 1.06
C TYR A 152 2.17 -14.79 0.57
N HIS A 153 2.63 -13.94 -0.35
CA HIS A 153 3.99 -14.00 -0.92
C HIS A 153 4.93 -12.89 -0.42
N GLU A 154 4.52 -12.11 0.59
CA GLU A 154 5.35 -11.03 1.13
C GLU A 154 6.55 -11.61 1.93
N SER A 155 7.76 -11.18 1.58
CA SER A 155 8.95 -11.55 2.35
C SER A 155 8.94 -10.90 3.74
N GLN A 156 9.63 -11.49 4.72
CA GLN A 156 9.68 -10.94 6.08
C GLN A 156 10.20 -9.50 6.12
N GLY A 157 11.17 -9.15 5.26
CA GLY A 157 11.71 -7.78 5.15
C GLY A 157 10.65 -6.78 4.67
N GLN A 158 9.94 -7.11 3.57
CA GLN A 158 8.84 -6.28 3.05
C GLN A 158 7.75 -6.08 4.08
N ARG A 159 7.38 -7.14 4.83
CA ARG A 159 6.37 -7.06 5.88
C ARG A 159 6.78 -6.10 7.00
N ILE A 160 8.05 -6.13 7.42
CA ILE A 160 8.57 -5.21 8.45
C ILE A 160 8.53 -3.78 7.94
N GLU A 161 8.97 -3.53 6.72
CA GLU A 161 8.96 -2.20 6.10
C GLU A 161 7.54 -1.65 5.97
N HIS A 162 6.61 -2.44 5.43
CA HIS A 162 5.21 -2.06 5.33
C HIS A 162 4.58 -1.77 6.70
N LEU A 163 4.88 -2.56 7.73
CA LEU A 163 4.43 -2.28 9.09
C LEU A 163 5.04 -1.00 9.66
N ALA A 164 6.29 -0.67 9.31
CA ALA A 164 6.91 0.60 9.70
C ALA A 164 6.20 1.79 9.02
N GLN A 165 5.96 1.71 7.71
CA GLN A 165 5.20 2.71 6.95
C GLN A 165 3.76 2.88 7.48
N LEU A 166 3.11 1.78 7.87
CA LEU A 166 1.78 1.84 8.52
C LEU A 166 1.85 2.53 9.88
N ARG A 167 2.88 2.27 10.70
CA ARG A 167 3.04 2.96 11.99
C ARG A 167 3.25 4.45 11.80
N GLU A 168 4.03 4.85 10.80
CA GLU A 168 4.28 6.24 10.46
C GLU A 168 3.00 6.93 9.98
N SER A 169 2.27 6.32 9.03
CA SER A 169 1.01 6.89 8.53
C SER A 169 -0.05 7.01 9.63
N VAL A 170 -0.18 6.01 10.51
CA VAL A 170 -1.07 6.09 11.68
C VAL A 170 -0.64 7.20 12.65
N SER A 171 0.67 7.38 12.86
CA SER A 171 1.18 8.47 13.69
C SER A 171 0.85 9.84 13.09
N ALA A 172 1.04 10.00 11.77
CA ALA A 172 0.71 11.23 11.06
C ALA A 172 -0.79 11.55 11.14
N ILE A 173 -1.65 10.54 10.95
CA ILE A 173 -3.11 10.69 11.13
C ILE A 173 -3.42 11.14 12.56
N ARG A 174 -2.84 10.51 13.58
CA ARG A 174 -3.06 10.88 14.99
C ARG A 174 -2.59 12.28 15.34
N GLN A 175 -1.56 12.80 14.68
CA GLN A 175 -1.08 14.17 14.87
C GLN A 175 -1.99 15.18 14.18
N ALA A 176 -2.61 14.81 13.06
CA ALA A 176 -3.55 15.64 12.30
C ALA A 176 -5.01 15.52 12.80
N GLU A 177 -5.32 14.56 13.68
CA GLU A 177 -6.66 14.33 14.23
C GLU A 177 -7.19 15.60 14.92
N THR A 178 -8.46 15.92 14.66
CA THR A 178 -9.16 16.95 15.42
C THR A 178 -9.40 16.48 16.86
N ASN A 179 -9.60 17.41 17.80
CA ASN A 179 -9.93 17.05 19.18
C ASN A 179 -11.20 16.17 19.26
N PHE A 180 -12.19 16.44 18.40
CA PHE A 180 -13.42 15.65 18.33
C PHE A 180 -13.16 14.20 17.89
N ASP A 181 -12.38 14.01 16.82
CA ASP A 181 -12.03 12.67 16.33
C ASP A 181 -11.18 11.90 17.35
N ARG A 182 -10.26 12.60 18.02
CA ARG A 182 -9.45 12.04 19.10
C ARG A 182 -10.31 11.54 20.25
N GLU A 183 -11.24 12.35 20.75
CA GLU A 183 -12.14 11.95 21.84
C GLU A 183 -13.03 10.79 21.42
N ARG A 184 -13.59 10.81 20.20
CA ARG A 184 -14.38 9.69 19.67
C ARG A 184 -13.55 8.40 19.62
N ARG A 185 -12.31 8.45 19.13
CA ARG A 185 -11.40 7.29 19.10
C ARG A 185 -11.07 6.78 20.50
N LEU A 186 -10.74 7.68 21.43
CA LEU A 186 -10.44 7.31 22.82
C LEU A 186 -11.66 6.72 23.52
N PHE A 187 -12.84 7.28 23.27
CA PHE A 187 -14.11 6.76 23.78
C PHE A 187 -14.37 5.34 23.29
N THR A 188 -14.28 5.09 21.98
CA THR A 188 -14.41 3.73 21.42
C THR A 188 -13.33 2.79 21.97
N SER A 189 -12.09 3.26 22.12
CA SER A 189 -11.01 2.47 22.73
C SER A 189 -11.30 2.10 24.18
N ARG A 190 -11.88 3.01 24.97
CA ARG A 190 -12.30 2.73 26.36
C ARG A 190 -13.45 1.74 26.41
N GLN A 191 -14.47 1.92 25.57
CA GLN A 191 -15.62 1.00 25.50
C GLN A 191 -15.20 -0.41 25.10
N THR A 192 -14.39 -0.54 24.04
CA THR A 192 -13.87 -1.84 23.59
C THR A 192 -13.01 -2.50 24.66
N THR A 193 -12.15 -1.74 25.35
CA THR A 193 -11.35 -2.26 26.46
C THR A 193 -12.24 -2.72 27.62
N SER A 194 -13.31 -1.99 27.94
CA SER A 194 -14.27 -2.39 28.97
C SER A 194 -14.98 -3.68 28.59
N ALA A 195 -15.54 -3.74 27.38
CA ALA A 195 -16.25 -4.92 26.88
C ALA A 195 -15.34 -6.16 26.85
N LEU A 196 -14.05 -6.00 26.49
CA LEU A 196 -13.06 -7.07 26.55
C LEU A 196 -12.80 -7.54 27.98
N ARG A 197 -12.83 -6.65 28.98
CA ARG A 197 -12.70 -7.02 30.41
C ARG A 197 -13.93 -7.74 30.92
N ASP A 198 -15.13 -7.36 30.46
CA ASP A 198 -16.38 -7.98 30.90
C ASP A 198 -16.48 -9.44 30.46
N ILE A 199 -15.83 -9.80 29.35
CA ILE A 199 -15.79 -11.16 28.80
C ILE A 199 -14.48 -11.91 29.07
N GLU A 200 -13.54 -11.31 29.82
CA GLU A 200 -12.24 -11.94 30.05
C GLU A 200 -12.35 -13.17 30.97
N SER A 201 -11.59 -14.23 30.66
CA SER A 201 -11.46 -15.38 31.56
C SER A 201 -10.84 -14.94 32.89
N GLU A 202 -11.23 -15.59 33.99
CA GLU A 202 -10.67 -15.34 35.32
C GLU A 202 -9.13 -15.51 35.36
N GLU A 203 -8.57 -16.41 34.54
CA GLU A 203 -7.12 -16.55 34.40
C GLU A 203 -6.49 -15.30 33.78
N ASN A 204 -7.06 -14.79 32.68
CA ASN A 204 -6.59 -13.57 32.03
C ASN A 204 -6.74 -12.35 32.94
N ARG A 205 -7.83 -12.28 33.71
CA ARG A 205 -8.04 -11.25 34.73
C ARG A 205 -6.93 -11.27 35.78
N ARG A 206 -6.61 -12.45 36.33
CA ARG A 206 -5.54 -12.61 37.33
C ARG A 206 -4.18 -12.24 36.75
N GLN A 207 -3.86 -12.69 35.54
CA GLN A 207 -2.62 -12.33 34.85
C GLN A 207 -2.53 -10.82 34.62
N ARG A 208 -3.61 -10.17 34.17
CA ARG A 208 -3.66 -8.72 33.98
C ARG A 208 -3.43 -7.96 35.29
N LEU A 209 -4.15 -8.33 36.36
CA LEU A 209 -3.98 -7.70 37.67
C LEU A 209 -2.56 -7.91 38.24
N ASN A 210 -1.98 -9.10 38.05
CA ASN A 210 -0.60 -9.37 38.43
C ASN A 210 0.38 -8.47 37.65
N ASN A 211 0.20 -8.35 36.34
CA ASN A 211 1.03 -7.47 35.50
C ASN A 211 0.89 -5.99 35.89
N ASP A 212 -0.33 -5.54 36.21
CA ASP A 212 -0.59 -4.19 36.70
C ASP A 212 0.09 -3.95 38.06
N GLN A 213 0.07 -4.94 38.96
CA GLN A 213 0.74 -4.88 40.25
C GLN A 213 2.27 -4.82 40.09
N ILE A 214 2.86 -5.70 39.26
CA ILE A 214 4.29 -5.70 38.94
C ILE A 214 4.72 -4.35 38.37
N ARG A 215 3.93 -3.78 37.44
CA ARG A 215 4.20 -2.46 36.87
C ARG A 215 4.18 -1.37 37.94
N THR A 216 3.20 -1.41 38.84
CA THR A 216 3.04 -0.43 39.92
C THR A 216 4.21 -0.51 40.91
N ASN A 217 4.58 -1.73 41.34
CA ASN A 217 5.70 -1.96 42.23
C ASN A 217 7.03 -1.44 41.64
N ARG A 218 7.25 -1.69 40.34
CA ARG A 218 8.43 -1.17 39.63
C ARG A 218 8.45 0.37 39.57
N GLN A 219 7.30 1.00 39.35
CA GLN A 219 7.19 2.46 39.37
C GLN A 219 7.47 3.04 40.76
N LEU A 220 6.95 2.41 41.82
CA LEU A 220 7.21 2.81 43.20
C LEU A 220 8.69 2.69 43.55
N TRP A 221 9.34 1.58 43.19
CA TRP A 221 10.78 1.40 43.36
C TRP A 221 11.57 2.52 42.68
N ASN A 222 11.30 2.79 41.41
CA ASN A 222 12.00 3.85 40.67
C ASN A 222 11.80 5.24 41.28
N LYS A 223 10.65 5.49 41.91
CA LYS A 223 10.34 6.77 42.55
C LYS A 223 11.01 6.93 43.92
N PHE A 224 11.12 5.86 44.71
CA PHE A 224 11.54 5.93 46.11
C PHE A 224 12.92 5.34 46.42
N LYS A 225 13.57 4.66 45.46
CA LYS A 225 14.88 4.03 45.68
C LYS A 225 15.93 4.96 46.30
N ASP A 226 15.96 6.24 45.91
CA ASP A 226 16.95 7.19 46.41
C ASP A 226 16.73 7.52 47.89
N HIS A 227 15.48 7.54 48.34
CA HIS A 227 15.13 7.75 49.75
C HIS A 227 15.50 6.53 50.60
N PHE A 228 15.30 5.33 50.07
CA PHE A 228 15.72 4.11 50.78
C PHE A 228 17.25 4.02 50.91
N MET A 229 18.00 4.55 49.94
CA MET A 229 19.46 4.58 49.99
C MET A 229 20.01 5.69 50.91
N GLU A 230 19.20 6.70 51.24
CA GLU A 230 19.65 7.90 51.96
C GLU A 230 20.30 7.58 53.32
N ASP A 231 19.69 6.68 54.11
CA ASP A 231 20.23 6.28 55.40
C ASP A 231 21.57 5.54 55.29
N TYR A 232 21.70 4.67 54.28
CA TYR A 232 22.96 3.97 54.01
C TYR A 232 24.05 4.92 53.50
N ILE A 233 23.68 5.88 52.65
CA ILE A 233 24.58 6.93 52.17
C ILE A 233 25.05 7.79 53.35
N ARG A 234 24.14 8.19 54.24
CA ARG A 234 24.45 9.02 55.41
C ARG A 234 25.37 8.28 56.39
N ASP A 235 25.11 7.00 56.63
CA ASP A 235 25.96 6.17 57.48
C ASP A 235 27.36 5.97 56.88
N PHE A 236 27.46 5.73 55.58
CA PHE A 236 28.74 5.60 54.88
C PHE A 236 29.56 6.89 54.94
N LYS A 237 28.94 8.06 54.71
CA LYS A 237 29.62 9.36 54.81
C LYS A 237 30.17 9.65 56.21
N ARG A 238 29.52 9.15 57.27
CA ARG A 238 30.01 9.32 58.65
C ARG A 238 31.29 8.55 58.90
N HIS A 239 31.42 7.38 58.31
CA HIS A 239 32.58 6.51 58.51
C HIS A 239 33.71 6.80 57.50
N TYR A 240 33.38 7.32 56.32
CA TYR A 240 34.32 7.61 55.23
C TYR A 240 34.02 8.96 54.57
N PRO A 241 34.42 10.08 55.19
CA PRO A 241 34.08 11.43 54.71
C PRO A 241 34.68 11.78 53.34
N ASP A 242 35.81 11.16 52.96
CA ASP A 242 36.54 11.44 51.72
C ASP A 242 36.24 10.45 50.57
N ALA A 243 35.31 9.51 50.78
CA ALA A 243 35.00 8.48 49.78
C ALA A 243 34.00 8.96 48.71
N ASP A 244 34.19 8.52 47.46
CA ASP A 244 33.26 8.82 46.37
C ASP A 244 31.95 8.03 46.50
N ILE A 245 30.89 8.73 46.88
CA ILE A 245 29.54 8.19 47.06
C ILE A 245 28.97 7.66 45.74
N ASN A 246 29.32 8.27 44.60
CA ASN A 246 28.76 7.89 43.30
C ASN A 246 29.28 6.51 42.87
N ALA A 247 30.54 6.21 43.16
CA ALA A 247 31.15 4.90 42.92
C ALA A 247 30.53 3.78 43.76
N GLN A 248 29.80 4.09 44.84
CA GLN A 248 29.18 3.14 45.75
C GLN A 248 27.65 3.05 45.62
N LEU A 249 27.04 3.79 44.70
CA LEU A 249 25.58 3.88 44.56
C LEU A 249 24.92 2.52 44.27
N GLU A 250 25.55 1.70 43.42
CA GLU A 250 25.07 0.34 43.11
C GLU A 250 25.14 -0.57 44.35
N ASN A 251 26.16 -0.41 45.19
CA ASN A 251 26.29 -1.15 46.45
C ASN A 251 25.21 -0.73 47.47
N PHE A 252 24.87 0.56 47.57
CA PHE A 252 23.77 1.03 48.41
C PHE A 252 22.42 0.52 47.89
N SER A 253 22.21 0.54 46.58
CA SER A 253 20.99 0.01 45.96
C SER A 253 20.83 -1.48 46.24
N ASN A 254 21.91 -2.25 46.11
CA ASN A 254 21.92 -3.67 46.44
C ASN A 254 21.65 -3.93 47.92
N ARG A 255 22.24 -3.16 48.85
CA ARG A 255 21.94 -3.27 50.30
C ARG A 255 20.48 -3.02 50.63
N VAL A 256 19.88 -1.99 50.01
CA VAL A 256 18.44 -1.71 50.15
C VAL A 256 17.61 -2.87 49.60
N LEU A 257 17.97 -3.41 48.44
CA LEU A 257 17.28 -4.57 47.87
C LEU A 257 17.41 -5.81 48.77
N PHE A 258 18.56 -6.06 49.40
CA PHE A 258 18.72 -7.16 50.37
C PHE A 258 17.78 -6.97 51.57
N ALA A 259 17.77 -5.78 52.18
CA ALA A 259 16.87 -5.50 53.31
C ALA A 259 15.39 -5.66 52.91
N LEU A 260 15.02 -5.23 51.71
CA LEU A 260 13.66 -5.43 51.18
C LEU A 260 13.35 -6.89 50.91
N GLN A 261 14.29 -7.66 50.37
CA GLN A 261 14.15 -9.10 50.13
C GLN A 261 13.87 -9.85 51.44
N ASP A 262 14.59 -9.54 52.52
CA ASP A 262 14.40 -10.19 53.82
C ASP A 262 13.01 -9.89 54.40
N VAL A 263 12.58 -8.63 54.32
CA VAL A 263 11.23 -8.23 54.75
C VAL A 263 10.15 -8.92 53.91
N LEU A 264 10.32 -8.96 52.59
CA LEU A 264 9.36 -9.59 51.68
C LEU A 264 9.28 -11.11 51.88
N LEU A 265 10.41 -11.78 52.11
CA LEU A 265 10.44 -13.19 52.47
C LEU A 265 9.75 -13.44 53.81
N SER A 266 9.99 -12.58 54.81
CA SER A 266 9.36 -12.69 56.13
C SER A 266 7.84 -12.49 56.09
N ILE A 267 7.33 -11.67 55.17
CA ILE A 267 5.90 -11.35 55.08
C ILE A 267 5.16 -12.30 54.13
N GLY A 268 5.77 -12.66 53.00
CA GLY A 268 5.06 -13.30 51.89
C GLY A 268 5.81 -14.43 51.19
N GLY A 269 7.02 -14.80 51.64
CA GLY A 269 7.78 -15.95 51.15
C GLY A 269 8.26 -15.87 49.68
N ASN A 270 7.97 -14.78 48.97
CA ASN A 270 8.30 -14.62 47.56
C ASN A 270 9.51 -13.70 47.35
N THR A 271 10.27 -13.95 46.29
CA THR A 271 11.47 -13.18 45.95
C THR A 271 11.16 -11.86 45.25
N LEU A 272 12.06 -10.88 45.34
CA LEU A 272 11.98 -9.57 44.66
C LEU A 272 11.53 -9.63 43.18
N PRO A 273 12.05 -10.56 42.34
CA PRO A 273 11.63 -10.65 40.93
C PRO A 273 10.15 -10.97 40.74
N HIS A 274 9.53 -11.69 41.68
CA HIS A 274 8.09 -12.00 41.66
C HIS A 274 7.24 -10.73 41.71
N TYR A 275 7.74 -9.69 42.38
CA TYR A 275 7.09 -8.38 42.48
C TYR A 275 7.55 -7.39 41.41
N GLY A 276 8.37 -7.83 40.45
CA GLY A 276 8.86 -6.99 39.34
C GLY A 276 10.06 -6.09 39.66
N LEU A 277 10.68 -6.29 40.82
CA LEU A 277 11.84 -5.54 41.31
C LEU A 277 13.16 -6.10 40.75
N PRO A 278 14.24 -5.30 40.68
CA PRO A 278 15.54 -5.77 40.24
C PRO A 278 16.02 -6.96 41.07
N SER A 279 16.66 -7.93 40.40
CA SER A 279 17.30 -9.04 41.09
C SER A 279 18.55 -8.54 41.81
N LEU A 280 18.86 -9.16 42.94
CA LEU A 280 20.09 -8.90 43.68
C LEU A 280 21.29 -9.25 42.81
N GLN A 281 22.21 -8.32 42.64
CA GLN A 281 23.50 -8.62 42.03
C GLN A 281 24.39 -9.26 43.10
N ALA A 282 24.85 -10.47 42.84
CA ALA A 282 25.84 -11.14 43.68
C ALA A 282 27.21 -10.47 43.49
N ASN A 283 27.43 -9.34 44.17
CA ASN A 283 28.78 -8.84 44.37
C ASN A 283 29.41 -9.67 45.50
N ASP A 284 30.45 -10.45 45.17
CA ASP A 284 31.15 -11.46 45.98
C ASP A 284 31.60 -11.01 47.40
N GLY A 285 31.48 -9.74 47.77
CA GLY A 285 31.92 -9.23 49.08
C GLY A 285 30.84 -9.08 50.17
N ILE A 286 29.55 -9.17 49.85
CA ILE A 286 28.46 -8.90 50.84
C ILE A 286 27.90 -10.18 51.45
N VAL A 287 27.90 -11.30 50.71
CA VAL A 287 27.41 -12.61 51.19
C VAL A 287 28.26 -13.14 52.36
N GLU A 288 29.54 -12.79 52.43
CA GLU A 288 30.42 -13.24 53.52
C GLU A 288 30.14 -12.55 54.86
N ASN A 289 29.61 -11.33 54.89
CA ASN A 289 29.40 -10.60 56.14
C ASN A 289 28.10 -10.98 56.86
N LEU A 290 27.05 -11.39 56.16
CA LEU A 290 25.80 -11.85 56.77
C LEU A 290 25.87 -13.32 57.25
N ASN A 291 26.71 -14.15 56.63
CA ASN A 291 26.93 -15.52 57.07
C ASN A 291 27.76 -15.64 58.37
N ARG A 292 28.40 -14.54 58.83
CA ARG A 292 29.27 -14.57 60.00
C ARG A 292 28.53 -14.63 61.33
N GLU A 293 27.28 -14.16 61.39
CA GLU A 293 26.45 -14.29 62.60
C GLU A 293 25.73 -15.64 62.67
N TYR A 294 25.34 -16.20 61.52
CA TYR A 294 24.66 -17.51 61.47
C TYR A 294 25.59 -18.67 61.85
N PHE A 295 26.87 -18.62 61.47
CA PHE A 295 27.86 -19.65 61.86
C PHE A 295 28.36 -19.52 63.30
N LYS A 296 28.21 -18.36 63.96
CA LYS A 296 28.59 -18.20 65.37
C LYS A 296 27.60 -18.87 66.33
N GLN A 297 26.37 -19.15 65.89
CA GLN A 297 25.33 -19.77 66.73
C GLN A 297 25.24 -21.30 66.58
N SER A 298 26.02 -21.92 65.68
CA SER A 298 25.93 -23.35 65.37
C SER A 298 27.22 -24.13 65.62
N ASN A 299 28.26 -23.49 66.14
CA ASN A 299 29.50 -24.16 66.54
C ASN A 299 29.45 -24.59 68.01
N PHE A 300 28.54 -25.52 68.33
CA PHE A 300 28.60 -26.25 69.59
C PHE A 300 29.64 -27.37 69.45
N ASP A 301 30.65 -27.40 70.33
CA ASP A 301 31.60 -28.49 70.39
C ASP A 301 30.88 -29.75 70.90
N PRO A 302 30.75 -30.82 70.09
CA PRO A 302 30.08 -32.05 70.50
C PRO A 302 30.76 -32.71 71.70
N VAL A 303 32.06 -32.44 71.95
CA VAL A 303 32.79 -32.97 73.10
C VAL A 303 32.35 -32.28 74.40
N GLU A 304 32.12 -30.96 74.39
CA GLU A 304 31.62 -30.24 75.56
C GLU A 304 30.19 -30.65 75.92
N LEU A 305 29.32 -30.85 74.93
CA LEU A 305 27.95 -31.33 75.16
C LEU A 305 27.93 -32.75 75.75
N GLN A 306 28.83 -33.63 75.31
CA GLN A 306 28.93 -34.99 75.84
C GLN A 306 29.46 -34.99 77.28
N HIS A 307 30.41 -34.13 77.61
CA HIS A 307 30.89 -33.94 78.99
C HIS A 307 29.81 -33.35 79.90
N MET A 308 28.95 -32.45 79.39
CA MET A 308 27.86 -31.86 80.16
C MET A 308 26.75 -32.88 80.45
N ILE A 309 26.43 -33.76 79.50
CA ILE A 309 25.47 -34.86 79.67
C ILE A 309 25.99 -35.93 80.63
N ILE A 310 27.28 -36.26 80.61
CA ILE A 310 27.89 -37.21 81.57
C ILE A 310 27.85 -36.61 82.98
N ARG A 311 28.11 -35.31 83.13
CA ARG A 311 28.14 -34.63 84.44
C ARG A 311 26.74 -34.47 85.05
N MET A 312 25.67 -34.38 84.24
CA MET A 312 24.28 -34.34 84.75
C MET A 312 23.72 -35.72 85.15
N ASN A 313 24.40 -36.83 84.83
CA ASN A 313 23.95 -38.18 85.15
C ASN A 313 24.68 -38.80 86.37
N GLN A 314 25.46 -38.00 87.11
CA GLN A 314 26.24 -38.47 88.26
C GLN A 314 25.94 -37.75 89.59
N ASP A 315 24.93 -36.88 89.64
CA ASP A 315 24.35 -36.31 90.88
C ASP A 315 22.86 -36.66 90.98
#